data_AF-A0A660VR91-F1
#
_entry.id   AF-A0A660VR91-F1
#
_cell.length_a   1.000
_cell.length_b   1.000
_cell.length_c   1.000
_cell.angle_alpha   90.00
_cell.angle_beta   90.00
_cell.angle_gamma   90.00
#
_symmetry.space_group_name_H-M   'P 1'
#
loop_
_entity.id
_entity.type
_entity.pdbx_description
1 polymer ?
#
loop_
_entity_poly.entity_id
_entity_poly.type
_entity_poly.pdbx_seq_one_letter_code
_entity_poly.pdbx_strand_id
1 'polypeptide(L)'
;MTSRPQAAPLALLLSALVLALCLAPASAGQTFVDRLDPDDLRVVSYNVLWDTIFPNEDPLQAAKFVRVVAALDADVWCIQEIGYSTHVSVVISLFNDIAPLGAGAGWYGHKEGDCVIISRWPLSMQATSTIPAGDKGLAMALVDLPDADWPVDLYVMNNHYKCCGGNDHRRQKQSDAIVSWMRDARTAGGFIDLPAGTPMMVLGDLNIVDSFQPAQTLIDGDIIDEAAFGPDSPPDWDGSDALDIQPLHNVVGPADWTWFTPGPYPPGRLDFVITTDSVLQSVYDYSLNTTSMSPAQLSASGLLANDVTIDSAGLAFDHLPLVTDYRADASPWSDLGGALAGTAGEPALQGGGSLAGGSVVSLSLSAARPGASTALVIGFALLQVGFKGGVLVPSPDDVVFGLSTDGAGELVILDTWPAGIPSGLSFFAQHWITDPVGPQGFAASNGLQGTTP
;
A
#
# COMPACT_ATOMS: atom_id res chain seq x y z
N MET A 1 -43.90 19.08 14.99
CA MET A 1 -43.20 19.12 13.69
C MET A 1 -41.77 19.54 13.97
N THR A 2 -40.90 18.55 14.09
CA THR A 2 -39.49 18.68 14.44
C THR A 2 -38.71 19.11 13.19
N SER A 3 -38.09 20.29 13.25
CA SER A 3 -37.16 20.77 12.22
C SER A 3 -35.86 19.97 12.32
N ARG A 4 -35.48 19.29 11.24
CA ARG A 4 -34.15 18.68 11.08
C ARG A 4 -33.06 19.76 11.21
N PRO A 5 -31.91 19.48 11.84
CA PRO A 5 -30.77 20.39 11.78
C PRO A 5 -30.25 20.47 10.34
N GLN A 6 -30.01 21.70 9.86
CA GLN A 6 -29.36 21.95 8.58
C GLN A 6 -27.88 21.58 8.70
N ALA A 7 -27.40 20.68 7.85
CA ALA A 7 -25.98 20.46 7.66
C ALA A 7 -25.35 21.73 7.07
N ALA A 8 -24.30 22.25 7.71
CA ALA A 8 -23.50 23.33 7.17
C ALA A 8 -22.56 22.75 6.09
N PRO A 9 -22.61 23.22 4.83
CA PRO A 9 -21.72 22.72 3.78
C PRO A 9 -20.29 23.24 3.99
N LEU A 10 -19.31 22.35 3.88
CA LEU A 10 -17.87 22.62 4.00
C LEU A 10 -17.28 23.18 2.69
N ALA A 11 -17.98 24.12 2.05
CA ALA A 11 -17.59 24.74 0.78
C ALA A 11 -16.42 25.77 0.90
N LEU A 12 -15.53 25.63 1.88
CA LEU A 12 -14.48 26.62 2.19
C LEU A 12 -13.03 26.10 2.12
N LEU A 13 -12.80 24.82 1.82
CA LEU A 13 -11.44 24.25 1.68
C LEU A 13 -10.64 24.74 0.44
N LEU A 14 -11.23 25.56 -0.45
CA LEU A 14 -10.76 25.71 -1.83
C LEU A 14 -9.94 26.97 -2.17
N SER A 15 -9.47 27.76 -1.19
CA SER A 15 -8.70 28.99 -1.49
C SER A 15 -7.21 28.99 -1.12
N ALA A 16 -6.65 27.92 -0.54
CA ALA A 16 -5.26 27.93 -0.06
C ALA A 16 -4.35 26.81 -0.58
N LEU A 17 -4.80 25.98 -1.53
CA LEU A 17 -4.06 24.82 -2.00
C LEU A 17 -3.06 25.14 -3.13
N VAL A 18 -2.16 26.10 -2.92
CA VAL A 18 -0.92 26.22 -3.71
C VAL A 18 0.18 26.78 -2.80
N LEU A 19 1.30 26.06 -2.73
CA LEU A 19 2.57 26.35 -2.02
C LEU A 19 2.66 25.91 -0.54
N ALA A 20 3.11 24.67 -0.31
CA ALA A 20 4.21 24.36 0.61
C ALA A 20 4.59 22.87 0.50
N LEU A 21 5.88 22.59 0.25
CA LEU A 21 6.47 21.25 0.28
C LEU A 21 7.77 21.32 1.10
N CYS A 22 8.08 20.19 1.74
CA CYS A 22 9.40 19.68 2.17
C CYS A 22 9.94 20.05 3.57
N LEU A 23 9.90 19.07 4.50
CA LEU A 23 11.04 18.23 4.99
C LEU A 23 10.94 17.91 6.50
N ALA A 24 10.93 16.62 6.84
CA ALA A 24 11.27 16.11 8.18
C ALA A 24 12.50 15.17 8.08
N PRO A 25 13.39 15.14 9.09
CA PRO A 25 14.63 14.35 9.05
C PRO A 25 14.40 12.89 9.50
N ALA A 26 15.08 11.95 8.84
CA ALA A 26 15.15 10.54 9.24
C ALA A 26 16.01 10.34 10.51
N SER A 27 15.67 9.33 11.32
CA SER A 27 16.41 8.97 12.52
C SER A 27 17.78 8.35 12.19
N ALA A 28 18.75 8.51 13.09
CA ALA A 28 20.11 8.00 12.88
C ALA A 28 20.15 6.47 13.00
N GLY A 29 20.30 5.77 11.87
CA GLY A 29 20.52 4.32 11.80
C GLY A 29 19.63 3.59 10.79
N GLN A 30 18.54 4.21 10.35
CA GLN A 30 17.62 3.65 9.37
C GLN A 30 18.14 3.90 7.94
N THR A 31 18.14 2.86 7.11
CA THR A 31 18.40 2.93 5.67
C THR A 31 17.07 2.98 4.90
N PHE A 32 17.10 3.30 3.60
CA PHE A 32 15.89 3.21 2.75
C PHE A 32 15.38 1.76 2.59
N VAL A 33 16.20 0.76 2.94
CA VAL A 33 15.79 -0.65 2.87
C VAL A 33 14.87 -1.00 4.04
N ASP A 34 15.03 -0.32 5.18
CA ASP A 34 14.26 -0.59 6.38
C ASP A 34 12.80 -0.19 6.18
N ARG A 35 11.88 -0.88 6.86
CA ARG A 35 10.47 -0.46 6.92
C ARG A 35 10.38 0.92 7.58
N LEU A 36 9.37 1.70 7.23
CA LEU A 36 9.08 2.95 7.92
C LEU A 36 8.64 2.67 9.37
N ASP A 37 7.83 1.64 9.56
CA ASP A 37 7.47 1.08 10.86
C ASP A 37 7.80 -0.44 10.90
N PRO A 38 8.43 -0.96 11.96
CA PRO A 38 8.75 -2.39 12.06
C PRO A 38 7.54 -3.33 11.93
N ASP A 39 6.32 -2.85 12.21
CA ASP A 39 5.09 -3.63 12.13
C ASP A 39 4.42 -3.53 10.74
N ASP A 40 4.99 -2.78 9.79
CA ASP A 40 4.49 -2.72 8.40
C ASP A 40 4.61 -4.11 7.73
N LEU A 41 3.53 -4.54 7.09
CA LEU A 41 3.49 -5.72 6.23
C LEU A 41 4.33 -5.47 4.98
N ARG A 42 5.39 -6.24 4.77
CA ARG A 42 6.24 -6.14 3.58
C ARG A 42 5.99 -7.30 2.61
N VAL A 43 5.65 -6.94 1.37
CA VAL A 43 5.49 -7.88 0.25
C VAL A 43 6.60 -7.63 -0.77
N VAL A 44 7.26 -8.71 -1.22
CA VAL A 44 8.30 -8.66 -2.25
C VAL A 44 7.92 -9.50 -3.45
N SER A 45 8.03 -8.94 -4.65
CA SER A 45 7.98 -9.68 -5.92
C SER A 45 9.37 -9.76 -6.54
N TYR A 46 9.80 -10.97 -6.95
CA TYR A 46 11.12 -11.14 -7.57
C TYR A 46 11.16 -12.33 -8.54
N ASN A 47 11.42 -12.08 -9.82
CA ASN A 47 11.83 -13.11 -10.77
C ASN A 47 13.31 -13.44 -10.54
N VAL A 48 13.61 -14.71 -10.26
CA VAL A 48 14.92 -15.11 -9.74
C VAL A 48 15.80 -15.87 -10.74
N LEU A 49 15.49 -15.80 -12.04
CA LEU A 49 16.21 -16.49 -13.11
C LEU A 49 16.33 -18.01 -12.86
N TRP A 50 15.35 -18.79 -13.33
CA TRP A 50 15.33 -20.26 -13.36
C TRP A 50 16.17 -20.99 -12.29
N ASP A 51 15.64 -21.10 -11.06
CA ASP A 51 16.24 -21.88 -9.97
C ASP A 51 17.66 -21.43 -9.53
N THR A 52 18.21 -20.31 -10.01
CA THR A 52 19.58 -19.87 -9.65
C THR A 52 19.76 -19.51 -8.18
N ILE A 53 18.66 -19.37 -7.42
CA ILE A 53 18.68 -19.17 -5.97
C ILE A 53 19.10 -20.41 -5.19
N PHE A 54 19.13 -21.59 -5.83
CA PHE A 54 19.54 -22.83 -5.18
C PHE A 54 21.05 -23.07 -5.33
N PRO A 55 21.78 -23.35 -4.22
CA PRO A 55 23.23 -23.52 -4.27
C PRO A 55 23.75 -24.64 -5.19
N ASN A 56 22.93 -25.65 -5.48
CA ASN A 56 23.26 -26.73 -6.41
C ASN A 56 23.16 -26.32 -7.88
N GLU A 57 22.38 -25.28 -8.19
CA GLU A 57 22.24 -24.76 -9.55
C GLU A 57 23.24 -23.63 -9.80
N ASP A 58 23.26 -22.63 -8.91
CA ASP A 58 24.24 -21.53 -8.96
C ASP A 58 24.64 -21.07 -7.54
N PRO A 59 25.83 -21.46 -7.04
CA PRO A 59 26.25 -21.09 -5.69
C PRO A 59 26.54 -19.60 -5.52
N LEU A 60 26.86 -18.87 -6.59
CA LEU A 60 27.13 -17.43 -6.52
C LEU A 60 25.82 -16.65 -6.45
N GLN A 61 24.86 -16.97 -7.32
CA GLN A 61 23.54 -16.34 -7.29
C GLN A 61 22.77 -16.70 -6.01
N ALA A 62 22.84 -17.96 -5.55
CA ALA A 62 22.27 -18.35 -4.26
C ALA A 62 22.84 -17.53 -3.09
N ALA A 63 24.16 -17.29 -3.06
CA ALA A 63 24.77 -16.47 -2.01
C ALA A 63 24.34 -14.99 -2.07
N LYS A 64 24.09 -14.44 -3.27
CA LYS A 64 23.50 -13.11 -3.42
C LYS A 64 22.07 -13.07 -2.91
N PHE A 65 21.26 -14.04 -3.30
CA PHE A 65 19.86 -14.17 -2.87
C PHE A 65 19.73 -14.23 -1.35
N VAL A 66 20.60 -14.97 -0.66
CA VAL A 66 20.64 -15.02 0.82
C VAL A 66 20.81 -13.62 1.43
N ARG A 67 21.70 -12.79 0.89
CA ARG A 67 21.89 -11.41 1.38
C ARG A 67 20.67 -10.54 1.09
N VAL A 68 20.08 -10.67 -0.10
CA VAL A 68 18.85 -9.94 -0.47
C VAL A 68 17.69 -10.31 0.46
N VAL A 69 17.46 -11.59 0.70
CA VAL A 69 16.39 -12.05 1.61
C VAL A 69 16.61 -11.53 3.03
N ALA A 70 17.86 -11.60 3.53
CA ALA A 70 18.19 -11.09 4.86
C ALA A 70 18.03 -9.56 4.98
N ALA A 71 18.36 -8.81 3.94
CA ALA A 71 18.24 -7.35 3.95
C ALA A 71 16.79 -6.87 3.79
N LEU A 72 16.01 -7.52 2.93
CA LEU A 72 14.62 -7.14 2.69
C LEU A 72 13.70 -7.57 3.83
N ASP A 73 14.00 -8.70 4.49
CA ASP A 73 13.26 -9.22 5.66
C ASP A 73 11.73 -9.26 5.45
N ALA A 74 11.28 -9.53 4.22
CA ALA A 74 9.86 -9.43 3.88
C ALA A 74 9.00 -10.51 4.57
N ASP A 75 7.70 -10.28 4.59
CA ASP A 75 6.72 -11.17 5.23
C ASP A 75 6.04 -12.09 4.22
N VAL A 76 5.87 -11.61 2.98
CA VAL A 76 5.37 -12.38 1.85
C VAL A 76 6.30 -12.20 0.67
N TRP A 77 6.74 -13.31 0.10
CA TRP A 77 7.57 -13.36 -1.10
C TRP A 77 6.81 -14.00 -2.24
N CYS A 78 6.81 -13.34 -3.38
CA CYS A 78 6.27 -13.85 -4.61
C CYS A 78 7.38 -13.99 -5.64
N ILE A 79 7.74 -15.22 -5.92
CA ILE A 79 8.92 -15.58 -6.68
C ILE A 79 8.47 -16.14 -8.03
N GLN A 80 9.06 -15.68 -9.11
CA GLN A 80 8.86 -16.24 -10.45
C GLN A 80 10.12 -16.98 -10.92
N GLU A 81 9.97 -17.80 -11.96
CA GLU A 81 11.03 -18.66 -12.51
C GLU A 81 11.62 -19.66 -11.52
N ILE A 82 10.79 -20.22 -10.65
CA ILE A 82 11.11 -21.51 -10.03
C ILE A 82 10.81 -22.62 -11.03
N GLY A 83 11.75 -23.54 -11.24
CA GLY A 83 11.64 -24.59 -12.24
C GLY A 83 10.33 -25.38 -12.12
N TYR A 84 9.77 -25.78 -13.27
CA TYR A 84 8.51 -26.54 -13.30
C TYR A 84 8.57 -27.84 -12.47
N SER A 85 9.73 -28.49 -12.45
CA SER A 85 9.98 -29.70 -11.65
C SER A 85 10.33 -29.44 -10.19
N THR A 86 10.64 -28.20 -9.83
CA THR A 86 11.03 -27.83 -8.46
C THR A 86 9.78 -27.73 -7.60
N HIS A 87 9.71 -28.59 -6.58
CA HIS A 87 8.55 -28.67 -5.70
C HIS A 87 8.58 -27.53 -4.67
N VAL A 88 7.42 -26.99 -4.31
CA VAL A 88 7.30 -25.86 -3.36
C VAL A 88 7.99 -26.10 -2.02
N SER A 89 8.03 -27.36 -1.55
CA SER A 89 8.72 -27.72 -0.31
C SER A 89 10.23 -27.44 -0.34
N VAL A 90 10.87 -27.45 -1.51
CA VAL A 90 12.28 -27.10 -1.67
C VAL A 90 12.49 -25.60 -1.41
N VAL A 91 11.59 -24.77 -1.94
CA VAL A 91 11.58 -23.32 -1.71
C VAL A 91 11.31 -23.01 -0.23
N ILE A 92 10.31 -23.67 0.37
CA ILE A 92 10.02 -23.54 1.81
C ILE A 92 11.23 -23.93 2.66
N SER A 93 11.92 -25.02 2.31
CA SER A 93 13.14 -25.45 3.02
C SER A 93 14.24 -24.39 2.92
N LEU A 94 14.45 -23.81 1.73
CA LEU A 94 15.41 -22.74 1.54
C LEU A 94 15.10 -21.55 2.46
N PHE A 95 13.85 -21.07 2.49
CA PHE A 95 13.44 -19.96 3.34
C PHE A 95 13.57 -20.26 4.84
N ASN A 96 13.23 -21.48 5.27
CA ASN A 96 13.46 -21.91 6.65
C ASN A 96 14.95 -21.89 7.04
N ASP A 97 15.84 -22.19 6.09
CA ASP A 97 17.28 -22.19 6.32
C ASP A 97 17.87 -20.77 6.33
N ILE A 98 17.45 -19.89 5.40
CA ILE A 98 18.09 -18.59 5.18
C ILE A 98 17.40 -17.43 5.91
N ALA A 99 16.14 -17.60 6.31
CA ALA A 99 15.32 -16.60 6.99
C ALA A 99 14.43 -17.25 8.07
N PRO A 100 14.99 -17.90 9.10
CA PRO A 100 14.20 -18.64 10.10
C PRO A 100 13.29 -17.71 10.92
N LEU A 101 12.01 -18.08 11.06
CA LEU A 101 10.98 -17.28 11.76
C LEU A 101 11.04 -17.37 13.30
N GLY A 102 11.94 -18.18 13.86
CA GLY A 102 12.04 -18.40 15.30
C GLY A 102 10.89 -19.27 15.86
N ALA A 103 10.94 -19.55 17.17
CA ALA A 103 9.90 -20.28 17.94
C ALA A 103 9.45 -21.65 17.37
N GLY A 104 10.21 -22.26 16.47
CA GLY A 104 9.83 -23.50 15.77
C GLY A 104 8.78 -23.30 14.67
N ALA A 105 8.46 -22.06 14.31
CA ALA A 105 7.65 -21.73 13.15
C ALA A 105 8.45 -21.96 11.85
N GLY A 106 7.73 -22.23 10.77
CA GLY A 106 8.30 -22.36 9.44
C GLY A 106 7.43 -21.65 8.40
N TRP A 107 8.04 -21.33 7.28
CA TRP A 107 7.38 -20.68 6.15
C TRP A 107 6.31 -21.57 5.53
N TYR A 108 5.27 -20.93 5.01
CA TYR A 108 4.23 -21.55 4.19
C TYR A 108 4.52 -21.28 2.72
N GLY A 109 4.01 -22.14 1.83
CA GLY A 109 4.18 -21.90 0.40
C GLY A 109 3.13 -22.55 -0.47
N HIS A 110 2.86 -21.90 -1.60
CA HIS A 110 1.97 -22.35 -2.66
C HIS A 110 2.64 -22.13 -4.02
N LYS A 111 2.45 -23.05 -4.96
CA LYS A 111 3.11 -23.01 -6.29
C LYS A 111 2.14 -23.40 -7.39
N GLU A 112 2.24 -22.68 -8.50
CA GLU A 112 1.69 -23.09 -9.79
C GLU A 112 2.67 -22.70 -10.90
N GLY A 113 2.88 -23.60 -11.86
CA GLY A 113 3.85 -23.38 -12.94
C GLY A 113 5.23 -23.06 -12.38
N ASP A 114 5.70 -21.85 -12.65
CA ASP A 114 6.97 -21.29 -12.20
C ASP A 114 6.82 -20.19 -11.13
N CYS A 115 5.60 -19.93 -10.66
CA CYS A 115 5.29 -18.92 -9.65
C CYS A 115 5.13 -19.57 -8.27
N VAL A 116 5.76 -18.99 -7.25
CA VAL A 116 5.72 -19.46 -5.86
C VAL A 116 5.37 -18.31 -4.93
N ILE A 117 4.36 -18.49 -4.09
CA ILE A 117 4.09 -17.62 -2.93
C ILE A 117 4.74 -18.28 -1.72
N ILE A 118 5.53 -17.53 -0.96
CA ILE A 118 6.12 -17.91 0.33
C ILE A 118 5.65 -16.89 1.38
N SER A 119 5.13 -17.35 2.50
CA SER A 119 4.54 -16.48 3.53
C SER A 119 4.94 -16.88 4.95
N ARG A 120 5.11 -15.90 5.83
CA ARG A 120 5.26 -16.11 7.28
C ARG A 120 4.02 -16.77 7.89
N TRP A 121 2.86 -16.53 7.29
CA TRP A 121 1.57 -16.97 7.80
C TRP A 121 0.90 -18.03 6.91
N PRO A 122 -0.06 -18.80 7.45
CA PRO A 122 -0.80 -19.79 6.69
C PRO A 122 -1.41 -19.24 5.40
N LEU A 123 -1.54 -20.14 4.41
CA LEU A 123 -2.16 -19.83 3.13
C LEU A 123 -3.48 -20.59 3.04
N SER A 124 -4.55 -19.88 2.71
CA SER A 124 -5.88 -20.43 2.44
C SER A 124 -6.39 -19.99 1.06
N MET A 125 -7.60 -20.44 0.68
CA MET A 125 -8.24 -20.12 -0.61
C MET A 125 -7.32 -20.22 -1.84
N GLN A 126 -6.48 -21.25 -1.85
CA GLN A 126 -5.46 -21.44 -2.87
C GLN A 126 -6.09 -21.79 -4.21
N ALA A 127 -5.57 -21.19 -5.28
CA ALA A 127 -5.96 -21.52 -6.65
C ALA A 127 -4.73 -21.49 -7.57
N THR A 128 -4.83 -22.21 -8.69
CA THR A 128 -3.76 -22.34 -9.69
C THR A 128 -4.21 -21.86 -11.09
N SER A 129 -5.47 -21.50 -11.23
CA SER A 129 -6.04 -20.98 -12.47
C SER A 129 -7.27 -20.15 -12.15
N THR A 130 -7.52 -19.12 -12.96
CA THR A 130 -8.78 -18.38 -12.96
C THR A 130 -9.89 -19.20 -13.60
N ILE A 131 -11.14 -18.81 -13.35
CA ILE A 131 -12.30 -19.37 -14.05
C ILE A 131 -13.12 -18.20 -14.62
N PRO A 132 -13.19 -18.04 -15.96
CA PRO A 132 -12.53 -18.83 -17.01
C PRO A 132 -11.00 -18.75 -16.99
N ALA A 133 -10.32 -19.75 -17.57
CA ALA A 133 -8.87 -19.84 -17.52
C ALA A 133 -8.17 -18.86 -18.50
N GLY A 134 -7.14 -18.19 -18.00
CA GLY A 134 -6.23 -17.34 -18.77
C GLY A 134 -5.30 -18.09 -19.73
N ASP A 135 -4.14 -17.49 -20.05
CA ASP A 135 -3.09 -18.09 -20.88
C ASP A 135 -2.20 -19.07 -20.13
N LYS A 136 -1.81 -18.74 -18.89
CA LYS A 136 -0.96 -19.54 -18.00
C LYS A 136 -1.63 -19.74 -16.63
N GLY A 137 -1.25 -20.81 -15.95
CA GLY A 137 -1.49 -20.94 -14.51
C GLY A 137 -0.71 -19.88 -13.73
N LEU A 138 -1.21 -19.57 -12.54
CA LEU A 138 -0.69 -18.56 -11.62
C LEU A 138 -0.89 -19.04 -10.19
N ALA A 139 0.00 -18.68 -9.27
CA ALA A 139 -0.16 -19.05 -7.87
C ALA A 139 -1.03 -17.99 -7.18
N MET A 140 -2.16 -18.40 -6.61
CA MET A 140 -3.06 -17.52 -5.86
C MET A 140 -3.31 -18.07 -4.47
N ALA A 141 -3.32 -17.21 -3.46
CA ALA A 141 -3.64 -17.60 -2.08
C ALA A 141 -4.08 -16.40 -1.25
N LEU A 142 -4.96 -16.65 -0.28
CA LEU A 142 -5.25 -15.73 0.82
C LEU A 142 -4.21 -15.96 1.92
N VAL A 143 -3.48 -14.92 2.28
CA VAL A 143 -2.50 -14.92 3.37
C VAL A 143 -3.21 -14.56 4.67
N ASP A 144 -3.19 -15.49 5.63
CA ASP A 144 -3.85 -15.39 6.96
C ASP A 144 -3.08 -14.43 7.88
N LEU A 145 -3.36 -13.13 7.78
CA LEU A 145 -2.63 -12.07 8.50
C LEU A 145 -3.01 -12.05 10.00
N PRO A 146 -2.20 -11.43 10.87
CA PRO A 146 -2.56 -11.32 12.28
C PRO A 146 -3.86 -10.53 12.51
N ASP A 147 -4.94 -11.21 12.89
CA ASP A 147 -6.27 -10.64 13.19
C ASP A 147 -6.27 -9.42 14.14
N ALA A 148 -5.23 -9.27 14.96
CA ALA A 148 -5.10 -8.17 15.90
C ALA A 148 -4.91 -6.81 15.19
N ASP A 149 -4.26 -6.85 14.03
CA ASP A 149 -3.88 -5.67 13.25
C ASP A 149 -4.62 -5.67 11.91
N TRP A 150 -4.85 -6.85 11.32
CA TRP A 150 -5.46 -7.02 10.00
C TRP A 150 -6.84 -7.69 10.14
N PRO A 151 -7.95 -6.93 10.15
CA PRO A 151 -9.30 -7.50 10.27
C PRO A 151 -9.74 -8.29 9.03
N VAL A 152 -9.02 -8.14 7.92
CA VAL A 152 -9.17 -8.90 6.68
C VAL A 152 -7.79 -9.27 6.15
N ASP A 153 -7.69 -10.48 5.62
CA ASP A 153 -6.48 -11.06 5.04
C ASP A 153 -6.09 -10.43 3.68
N LEU A 154 -4.89 -10.75 3.18
CA LEU A 154 -4.40 -10.30 1.87
C LEU A 154 -4.51 -11.41 0.82
N TYR A 155 -5.24 -11.18 -0.27
CA TYR A 155 -5.30 -12.11 -1.41
C TYR A 155 -4.25 -11.78 -2.47
N VAL A 156 -3.28 -12.67 -2.62
CA VAL A 156 -2.13 -12.49 -3.51
C VAL A 156 -2.27 -13.35 -4.76
N MET A 157 -2.04 -12.74 -5.93
CA MET A 157 -2.01 -13.39 -7.23
C MET A 157 -0.61 -13.19 -7.86
N ASN A 158 0.26 -14.18 -7.69
CA ASN A 158 1.62 -14.19 -8.23
C ASN A 158 1.62 -14.71 -9.67
N ASN A 159 2.08 -13.87 -10.60
CA ASN A 159 1.99 -14.08 -12.04
C ASN A 159 3.37 -14.08 -12.72
N HIS A 160 3.48 -14.89 -13.77
CA HIS A 160 4.55 -14.79 -14.75
C HIS A 160 3.95 -14.90 -16.15
N TYR A 161 3.82 -13.78 -16.85
CA TYR A 161 3.13 -13.71 -18.13
C TYR A 161 3.96 -14.28 -19.27
N LYS A 162 3.35 -14.38 -20.46
CA LYS A 162 4.07 -14.84 -21.64
C LYS A 162 5.13 -13.81 -22.06
N CYS A 163 6.39 -14.21 -21.97
CA CYS A 163 7.53 -13.40 -22.41
C CYS A 163 7.45 -12.97 -23.86
N CYS A 164 8.32 -12.01 -24.17
CA CYS A 164 8.83 -11.77 -25.50
C CYS A 164 7.82 -11.12 -26.47
N GLY A 165 8.34 -10.47 -27.50
CA GLY A 165 7.51 -9.76 -28.49
C GLY A 165 6.56 -10.67 -29.25
N GLY A 166 5.39 -10.14 -29.62
CA GLY A 166 4.36 -10.83 -30.42
C GLY A 166 3.40 -11.70 -29.61
N ASN A 167 3.49 -11.71 -28.29
CA ASN A 167 2.60 -12.46 -27.40
C ASN A 167 1.56 -11.59 -26.70
N ASP A 168 1.30 -10.38 -27.21
CA ASP A 168 0.41 -9.41 -26.55
C ASP A 168 -1.00 -9.94 -26.35
N HIS A 169 -1.56 -10.63 -27.36
CA HIS A 169 -2.85 -11.31 -27.27
C HIS A 169 -2.93 -12.37 -26.15
N ARG A 170 -1.80 -12.96 -25.76
CA ARG A 170 -1.73 -13.96 -24.68
C ARG A 170 -1.68 -13.29 -23.32
N ARG A 171 -0.93 -12.20 -23.21
CA ARG A 171 -0.91 -11.33 -22.01
C ARG A 171 -2.28 -10.70 -21.78
N GLN A 172 -2.94 -10.26 -22.86
CA GLN A 172 -4.30 -9.73 -22.80
C GLN A 172 -5.28 -10.78 -22.28
N LYS A 173 -5.26 -11.99 -22.84
CA LYS A 173 -6.10 -13.10 -22.36
C LYS A 173 -5.86 -13.38 -20.86
N GLN A 174 -4.62 -13.30 -20.40
CA GLN A 174 -4.30 -13.46 -18.98
C GLN A 174 -4.91 -12.34 -18.13
N SER A 175 -4.84 -11.09 -18.60
CA SER A 175 -5.36 -9.91 -17.88
C SER A 175 -6.88 -9.92 -17.79
N ASP A 176 -7.58 -10.18 -18.91
CA ASP A 176 -9.04 -10.33 -18.95
C ASP A 176 -9.53 -11.40 -17.97
N ALA A 177 -8.81 -12.53 -17.90
CA ALA A 177 -9.13 -13.63 -17.00
C ALA A 177 -8.95 -13.27 -15.51
N ILE A 178 -7.92 -12.49 -15.19
CA ILE A 178 -7.65 -12.02 -13.82
C ILE A 178 -8.70 -10.99 -13.40
N VAL A 179 -9.07 -10.04 -14.25
CA VAL A 179 -10.16 -9.08 -13.93
C VAL A 179 -11.48 -9.82 -13.72
N SER A 180 -11.78 -10.82 -14.55
CA SER A 180 -12.95 -11.69 -14.33
C SER A 180 -12.88 -12.44 -13.00
N TRP A 181 -11.70 -12.90 -12.58
CA TRP A 181 -11.49 -13.58 -11.29
C TRP A 181 -11.65 -12.62 -10.11
N MET A 182 -11.11 -11.41 -10.19
CA MET A 182 -11.29 -10.39 -9.16
C MET A 182 -12.76 -9.99 -9.01
N ARG A 183 -13.50 -9.90 -10.13
CA ARG A 183 -14.96 -9.70 -10.10
C ARG A 183 -15.69 -10.86 -9.41
N ASP A 184 -15.33 -12.11 -9.71
CA ASP A 184 -15.90 -13.30 -9.05
C ASP A 184 -15.60 -13.28 -7.55
N ALA A 185 -14.37 -12.95 -7.17
CA ALA A 185 -13.93 -12.88 -5.78
C ALA A 185 -14.70 -11.85 -4.93
N ARG A 186 -15.18 -10.77 -5.55
CA ARG A 186 -16.06 -9.77 -4.90
C ARG A 186 -17.56 -10.15 -4.94
N THR A 187 -17.91 -11.26 -5.58
CA THR A 187 -19.30 -11.69 -5.79
C THR A 187 -19.65 -12.86 -4.88
N ALA A 188 -20.53 -12.62 -3.91
CA ALA A 188 -20.97 -13.64 -2.97
C ALA A 188 -21.49 -14.91 -3.68
N GLY A 189 -20.96 -16.07 -3.28
CA GLY A 189 -21.29 -17.37 -3.90
C GLY A 189 -20.63 -17.66 -5.25
N GLY A 190 -19.58 -16.91 -5.62
CA GLY A 190 -18.71 -17.19 -6.78
C GLY A 190 -17.87 -18.48 -6.63
N PHE A 191 -16.89 -18.66 -7.52
CA PHE A 191 -15.90 -19.75 -7.39
C PHE A 191 -14.94 -19.53 -6.22
N ILE A 192 -14.66 -18.26 -5.93
CA ILE A 192 -14.04 -17.80 -4.69
C ILE A 192 -14.91 -16.68 -4.10
N ASP A 193 -15.03 -16.65 -2.78
CA ASP A 193 -15.89 -15.70 -2.06
C ASP A 193 -15.04 -15.05 -0.96
N LEU A 194 -14.44 -13.90 -1.30
CA LEU A 194 -13.61 -13.15 -0.36
C LEU A 194 -14.48 -12.29 0.56
N PRO A 195 -14.14 -12.16 1.85
CA PRO A 195 -14.75 -11.16 2.72
C PRO A 195 -14.73 -9.77 2.06
N ALA A 196 -15.81 -9.01 2.26
CA ALA A 196 -15.89 -7.66 1.72
C ALA A 196 -14.73 -6.80 2.25
N GLY A 197 -14.02 -6.15 1.32
CA GLY A 197 -12.87 -5.31 1.64
C GLY A 197 -11.55 -6.06 1.79
N THR A 198 -11.49 -7.37 1.51
CA THR A 198 -10.22 -8.11 1.41
C THR A 198 -9.34 -7.51 0.32
N PRO A 199 -8.14 -7.00 0.67
CA PRO A 199 -7.19 -6.52 -0.32
C PRO A 199 -6.80 -7.59 -1.34
N MET A 200 -6.74 -7.21 -2.61
CA MET A 200 -6.26 -8.05 -3.68
C MET A 200 -5.04 -7.42 -4.35
N MET A 201 -4.05 -8.24 -4.67
CA MET A 201 -2.83 -7.81 -5.34
C MET A 201 -2.50 -8.73 -6.52
N VAL A 202 -2.35 -8.14 -7.70
CA VAL A 202 -1.79 -8.77 -8.90
C VAL A 202 -0.35 -8.32 -9.03
N LEU A 203 0.58 -9.25 -8.92
CA LEU A 203 2.01 -8.93 -8.93
C LEU A 203 2.81 -9.99 -9.68
N GLY A 204 4.02 -9.60 -10.10
CA GLY A 204 5.01 -10.50 -10.69
C GLY A 204 5.59 -9.96 -12.00
N ASP A 205 6.35 -10.81 -12.69
CA ASP A 205 6.84 -10.52 -14.04
C ASP A 205 5.69 -10.63 -15.05
N LEU A 206 5.07 -9.49 -15.34
CA LEU A 206 3.97 -9.41 -16.29
C LEU A 206 4.47 -9.32 -17.75
N ASN A 207 5.78 -9.26 -17.97
CA ASN A 207 6.38 -9.27 -19.30
C ASN A 207 5.68 -8.28 -20.27
N ILE A 208 5.30 -7.10 -19.74
CA ILE A 208 4.56 -6.09 -20.50
C ILE A 208 5.50 -5.47 -21.51
N VAL A 209 5.48 -6.07 -22.69
CA VAL A 209 6.23 -5.67 -23.88
C VAL A 209 5.25 -5.49 -25.03
N ASP A 210 5.67 -4.80 -26.09
CA ASP A 210 4.84 -4.38 -27.22
C ASP A 210 3.82 -3.28 -26.86
N SER A 211 2.77 -3.61 -26.11
CA SER A 211 1.72 -2.66 -25.72
C SER A 211 1.48 -2.64 -24.21
N PHE A 212 0.92 -1.54 -23.71
CA PHE A 212 0.54 -1.41 -22.30
C PHE A 212 -0.88 -1.95 -22.02
N GLN A 213 -1.63 -2.36 -23.05
CA GLN A 213 -3.05 -2.74 -22.91
C GLN A 213 -3.29 -3.85 -21.86
N PRO A 214 -2.47 -4.92 -21.77
CA PRO A 214 -2.70 -5.95 -20.77
C PRO A 214 -2.60 -5.40 -19.34
N ALA A 215 -1.61 -4.55 -19.05
CA ALA A 215 -1.49 -3.89 -17.75
C ALA A 215 -2.63 -2.89 -17.51
N GLN A 216 -3.03 -2.13 -18.54
CA GLN A 216 -4.15 -1.20 -18.46
C GLN A 216 -5.45 -1.91 -18.05
N THR A 217 -5.71 -3.09 -18.62
CA THR A 217 -6.87 -3.94 -18.28
C THR A 217 -6.88 -4.31 -16.80
N LEU A 218 -5.71 -4.62 -16.20
CA LEU A 218 -5.60 -4.91 -14.77
C LEU A 218 -5.84 -3.68 -13.88
N ILE A 219 -5.69 -2.47 -14.43
CA ILE A 219 -5.86 -1.19 -13.72
C ILE A 219 -7.34 -0.77 -13.79
N ASP A 220 -7.91 -0.63 -14.98
CA ASP A 220 -9.26 -0.07 -15.16
C ASP A 220 -10.37 -1.13 -15.22
N GLY A 221 -10.02 -2.39 -15.43
CA GLY A 221 -10.98 -3.48 -15.57
C GLY A 221 -11.75 -3.51 -16.89
N ASP A 222 -11.28 -2.81 -17.94
CA ASP A 222 -11.81 -2.87 -19.31
C ASP A 222 -11.42 -4.21 -19.96
N ILE A 223 -12.34 -5.16 -19.97
CA ILE A 223 -12.11 -6.53 -20.46
C ILE A 223 -12.22 -6.55 -21.99
N ILE A 224 -11.15 -6.94 -22.67
CA ILE A 224 -11.12 -6.91 -24.14
C ILE A 224 -11.95 -8.03 -24.77
N ASP A 225 -11.86 -9.26 -24.26
CA ASP A 225 -12.72 -10.38 -24.69
C ASP A 225 -13.89 -10.61 -23.73
N GLU A 226 -14.85 -9.67 -23.71
CA GLU A 226 -16.05 -9.78 -22.86
C GLU A 226 -16.89 -11.02 -23.16
N ALA A 227 -16.80 -11.55 -24.39
CA ALA A 227 -17.52 -12.76 -24.78
C ALA A 227 -16.99 -13.99 -24.02
N ALA A 228 -15.69 -14.03 -23.75
CA ALA A 228 -15.05 -15.10 -22.99
C ALA A 228 -15.05 -14.83 -21.48
N PHE A 229 -14.82 -13.58 -21.05
CA PHE A 229 -14.52 -13.24 -19.65
C PHE A 229 -15.59 -12.38 -18.97
N GLY A 230 -16.70 -12.10 -19.64
CA GLY A 230 -17.80 -11.29 -19.12
C GLY A 230 -17.52 -9.79 -19.17
N PRO A 231 -18.44 -8.96 -18.66
CA PRO A 231 -18.38 -7.50 -18.81
C PRO A 231 -17.24 -6.85 -18.02
N ASP A 232 -16.90 -5.62 -18.37
CA ASP A 232 -15.99 -4.78 -17.59
C ASP A 232 -16.28 -4.79 -16.08
N SER A 233 -15.21 -4.68 -15.30
CA SER A 233 -15.32 -4.64 -13.85
C SER A 233 -14.11 -3.93 -13.25
N PRO A 234 -14.24 -2.62 -12.91
CA PRO A 234 -13.23 -1.89 -12.17
C PRO A 234 -12.70 -2.73 -11.00
N PRO A 235 -11.38 -2.94 -10.89
CA PRO A 235 -10.84 -4.00 -10.04
C PRO A 235 -10.92 -3.69 -8.55
N ASP A 236 -11.20 -2.45 -8.14
CA ASP A 236 -11.28 -2.06 -6.73
C ASP A 236 -12.69 -2.25 -6.12
N TRP A 237 -12.78 -2.28 -4.79
CA TRP A 237 -13.97 -2.50 -4.00
C TRP A 237 -14.94 -1.32 -3.98
N ASP A 238 -14.43 -0.09 -4.09
CA ASP A 238 -15.24 1.13 -4.15
C ASP A 238 -15.69 1.47 -5.59
N GLY A 239 -15.28 0.66 -6.57
CA GLY A 239 -15.60 0.82 -7.98
C GLY A 239 -14.64 1.72 -8.76
N SER A 240 -13.50 2.12 -8.17
CA SER A 240 -12.41 2.77 -8.91
C SER A 240 -11.51 1.77 -9.65
N ASP A 241 -10.61 2.34 -10.44
CA ASP A 241 -9.44 1.64 -10.97
C ASP A 241 -8.56 1.15 -9.80
N ALA A 242 -7.78 0.09 -10.02
CA ALA A 242 -6.73 -0.34 -9.13
C ALA A 242 -5.46 0.50 -9.32
N LEU A 243 -4.67 0.66 -8.26
CA LEU A 243 -3.39 1.36 -8.30
C LEU A 243 -2.26 0.46 -8.82
N ASP A 244 -1.52 0.94 -9.82
CA ASP A 244 -0.19 0.46 -10.16
C ASP A 244 0.87 1.22 -9.35
N ILE A 245 1.57 0.56 -8.42
CA ILE A 245 2.43 1.23 -7.40
C ILE A 245 3.69 1.89 -8.00
N GLN A 246 4.19 1.41 -9.14
CA GLN A 246 5.39 1.91 -9.84
C GLN A 246 6.62 2.22 -8.95
N PRO A 247 7.18 1.24 -8.21
CA PRO A 247 8.30 1.51 -7.30
C PRO A 247 9.56 2.03 -7.99
N LEU A 248 10.15 3.09 -7.42
CA LEU A 248 11.38 3.70 -7.93
C LEU A 248 12.65 3.01 -7.39
N HIS A 249 13.74 3.11 -8.13
CA HIS A 249 15.05 2.57 -7.74
C HIS A 249 15.51 3.21 -6.43
N ASN A 250 15.56 2.42 -5.36
CA ASN A 250 16.00 2.85 -4.03
C ASN A 250 15.38 4.19 -3.56
N VAL A 251 14.12 4.44 -3.93
CA VAL A 251 13.39 5.68 -3.60
C VAL A 251 14.04 6.96 -4.17
N VAL A 252 14.88 6.83 -5.21
CA VAL A 252 15.61 7.96 -5.80
C VAL A 252 15.53 7.99 -7.32
N GLY A 253 15.42 9.21 -7.85
CA GLY A 253 15.36 9.46 -9.28
C GLY A 253 14.07 8.94 -9.93
N PRO A 254 13.97 8.98 -11.27
CA PRO A 254 12.75 8.63 -11.98
C PRO A 254 12.75 7.19 -12.54
N ALA A 255 13.74 6.36 -12.19
CA ALA A 255 13.90 5.04 -12.80
C ALA A 255 13.05 3.99 -12.08
N ASP A 256 12.28 3.24 -12.86
CA ASP A 256 11.33 2.20 -12.43
C ASP A 256 11.48 0.89 -13.26
N TRP A 257 12.47 0.83 -14.15
CA TRP A 257 12.75 -0.37 -14.94
C TRP A 257 13.23 -1.50 -14.02
N THR A 258 12.87 -2.74 -14.33
CA THR A 258 13.22 -3.89 -13.49
C THR A 258 14.12 -4.88 -14.21
N TRP A 259 14.13 -4.86 -15.54
CA TRP A 259 14.96 -5.70 -16.39
C TRP A 259 15.94 -4.84 -17.20
N PHE A 260 17.21 -5.21 -17.22
CA PHE A 260 18.19 -4.63 -18.14
C PHE A 260 19.41 -5.53 -18.35
N THR A 261 19.57 -6.07 -19.55
CA THR A 261 20.84 -6.69 -19.97
C THR A 261 21.38 -5.97 -21.21
N PRO A 262 22.69 -5.62 -21.26
CA PRO A 262 23.29 -4.96 -22.42
C PRO A 262 23.02 -5.74 -23.72
N GLY A 263 22.33 -5.10 -24.64
CA GLY A 263 21.81 -5.78 -25.82
C GLY A 263 20.96 -4.86 -26.70
N PRO A 264 20.10 -5.44 -27.55
CA PRO A 264 19.30 -4.68 -28.50
C PRO A 264 18.09 -3.98 -27.88
N TYR A 265 17.69 -4.36 -26.66
CA TYR A 265 16.53 -3.79 -25.97
C TYR A 265 16.96 -2.76 -24.92
N PRO A 266 16.22 -1.64 -24.78
CA PRO A 266 16.42 -0.73 -23.66
C PRO A 266 16.03 -1.40 -22.32
N PRO A 267 16.38 -0.80 -21.16
CA PRO A 267 15.81 -1.18 -19.88
C PRO A 267 14.27 -1.22 -19.95
N GLY A 268 13.67 -2.25 -19.36
CA GLY A 268 12.23 -2.47 -19.38
C GLY A 268 11.67 -2.63 -17.97
N ARG A 269 10.51 -2.05 -17.73
CA ARG A 269 9.69 -2.35 -16.54
C ARG A 269 8.82 -3.56 -16.87
N LEU A 270 9.23 -4.73 -16.38
CA LEU A 270 8.54 -6.00 -16.64
C LEU A 270 7.75 -6.49 -15.43
N ASP A 271 8.16 -6.06 -14.23
CA ASP A 271 7.55 -6.45 -12.98
C ASP A 271 6.58 -5.37 -12.48
N PHE A 272 5.44 -5.80 -11.97
CA PHE A 272 4.35 -4.93 -11.56
C PHE A 272 3.82 -5.35 -10.19
N VAL A 273 3.21 -4.38 -9.49
CA VAL A 273 2.39 -4.58 -8.31
C VAL A 273 1.15 -3.70 -8.49
N ILE A 274 0.01 -4.35 -8.73
CA ILE A 274 -1.29 -3.69 -8.98
C ILE A 274 -2.23 -4.11 -7.85
N THR A 275 -2.81 -3.13 -7.15
CA THR A 275 -3.51 -3.34 -5.88
C THR A 275 -4.87 -2.65 -5.83
N THR A 276 -5.79 -3.23 -5.06
CA THR A 276 -7.04 -2.56 -4.65
C THR A 276 -6.75 -1.54 -3.54
N ASP A 277 -6.42 -0.31 -3.90
CA ASP A 277 -5.93 0.73 -3.00
C ASP A 277 -7.01 1.36 -2.12
N SER A 278 -8.30 1.20 -2.46
CA SER A 278 -9.41 1.62 -1.58
C SER A 278 -9.40 0.91 -0.21
N VAL A 279 -8.73 -0.25 -0.12
CA VAL A 279 -8.65 -1.08 1.09
C VAL A 279 -7.22 -1.45 1.50
N LEU A 280 -6.22 -1.14 0.68
CA LEU A 280 -4.81 -1.40 0.98
C LEU A 280 -3.89 -0.38 0.29
N GLN A 281 -3.46 0.62 1.03
CA GLN A 281 -2.54 1.62 0.53
C GLN A 281 -1.09 1.27 0.86
N SER A 282 -0.21 1.35 -0.14
CA SER A 282 1.24 1.29 0.07
C SER A 282 1.68 2.51 0.88
N VAL A 283 2.35 2.29 2.01
CA VAL A 283 2.95 3.37 2.83
C VAL A 283 4.40 3.63 2.44
N TYR A 284 5.05 2.66 1.78
CA TYR A 284 6.43 2.76 1.33
C TYR A 284 6.72 1.71 0.26
N ASP A 285 7.48 2.08 -0.77
CA ASP A 285 7.86 1.16 -1.84
C ASP A 285 9.19 1.54 -2.49
N TYR A 286 9.86 0.54 -3.05
CA TYR A 286 11.06 0.72 -3.86
C TYR A 286 11.38 -0.53 -4.69
N SER A 287 12.12 -0.32 -5.77
CA SER A 287 12.87 -1.38 -6.45
C SER A 287 14.31 -1.40 -5.92
N LEU A 288 14.79 -2.53 -5.40
CA LEU A 288 16.15 -2.60 -4.84
C LEU A 288 17.18 -2.68 -5.97
N ASN A 289 17.98 -1.63 -6.13
CA ASN A 289 19.08 -1.58 -7.08
C ASN A 289 20.43 -1.44 -6.36
N THR A 290 21.09 -2.56 -6.06
CA THR A 290 22.33 -2.55 -5.26
C THR A 290 23.51 -1.85 -5.95
N THR A 291 23.52 -1.74 -7.29
CA THR A 291 24.64 -1.11 -8.01
C THR A 291 24.63 0.41 -7.87
N SER A 292 23.49 0.99 -7.48
CA SER A 292 23.35 2.42 -7.24
C SER A 292 23.52 2.81 -5.77
N MET A 293 23.63 1.84 -4.86
CA MET A 293 23.79 2.09 -3.43
C MET A 293 25.21 2.61 -3.11
N SER A 294 25.28 3.56 -2.18
CA SER A 294 26.55 4.02 -1.61
C SER A 294 27.20 2.92 -0.74
N PRO A 295 28.53 2.97 -0.54
CA PRO A 295 29.21 2.05 0.37
C PRO A 295 28.64 2.03 1.80
N ALA A 296 28.10 3.17 2.26
CA ALA A 296 27.47 3.25 3.58
C ALA A 296 26.13 2.50 3.61
N GLN A 297 25.29 2.65 2.58
CA GLN A 297 24.03 1.92 2.46
C GLN A 297 24.27 0.41 2.34
N LEU A 298 25.23 0.00 1.50
CA LEU A 298 25.63 -1.42 1.36
C LEU A 298 26.08 -2.00 2.71
N SER A 299 26.97 -1.30 3.41
CA SER A 299 27.46 -1.76 4.72
C SER A 299 26.36 -1.82 5.78
N ALA A 300 25.40 -0.88 5.78
CA ALA A 300 24.33 -0.82 6.77
C ALA A 300 23.24 -1.89 6.54
N SER A 301 22.99 -2.26 5.28
CA SER A 301 22.00 -3.29 4.89
C SER A 301 22.58 -4.71 4.76
N GLY A 302 23.90 -4.87 4.90
CA GLY A 302 24.55 -6.17 4.69
C GLY A 302 24.59 -6.63 3.23
N LEU A 303 24.32 -5.73 2.28
CA LEU A 303 24.32 -5.99 0.84
C LEU A 303 25.69 -5.71 0.20
N LEU A 304 25.95 -6.36 -0.93
CA LEU A 304 27.06 -6.06 -1.83
C LEU A 304 26.54 -5.39 -3.12
N ALA A 305 27.41 -4.63 -3.77
CA ALA A 305 27.03 -3.78 -4.91
C ALA A 305 26.34 -4.54 -6.07
N ASN A 306 26.62 -5.83 -6.23
CA ASN A 306 26.17 -6.63 -7.38
C ASN A 306 25.22 -7.77 -6.96
N ASP A 307 24.51 -7.61 -5.84
CA ASP A 307 23.62 -8.65 -5.31
C ASP A 307 22.34 -8.84 -6.11
N VAL A 308 21.89 -7.83 -6.86
CA VAL A 308 20.72 -7.92 -7.76
C VAL A 308 21.10 -8.03 -9.25
N THR A 309 22.38 -8.27 -9.56
CA THR A 309 22.83 -8.51 -10.94
C THR A 309 23.13 -9.98 -11.17
N ILE A 310 22.97 -10.46 -12.40
CA ILE A 310 23.37 -11.82 -12.77
C ILE A 310 24.87 -11.96 -13.02
N ASP A 311 25.52 -10.85 -13.37
CA ASP A 311 26.97 -10.81 -13.52
C ASP A 311 27.66 -10.32 -12.24
N SER A 312 28.99 -10.35 -12.26
CA SER A 312 29.85 -9.80 -11.19
C SER A 312 30.34 -8.38 -11.48
N ALA A 313 29.94 -7.77 -12.60
CA ALA A 313 30.38 -6.46 -13.06
C ALA A 313 29.36 -5.35 -12.76
N GLY A 314 28.13 -5.69 -12.36
CA GLY A 314 27.05 -4.76 -12.14
C GLY A 314 26.40 -4.26 -13.44
N LEU A 315 26.44 -5.04 -14.53
CA LEU A 315 26.03 -4.58 -15.86
C LEU A 315 24.74 -5.23 -16.37
N ALA A 316 24.40 -6.43 -15.90
CA ALA A 316 23.23 -7.18 -16.31
C ALA A 316 22.30 -7.48 -15.13
N PHE A 317 21.08 -7.00 -15.24
CA PHE A 317 19.95 -7.20 -14.35
C PHE A 317 18.96 -8.08 -15.11
N ASP A 318 18.78 -9.30 -14.63
CA ASP A 318 17.67 -10.11 -15.13
C ASP A 318 16.38 -9.49 -14.61
N HIS A 319 16.17 -9.45 -13.29
CA HIS A 319 15.10 -8.66 -12.68
C HIS A 319 15.58 -7.94 -11.42
N LEU A 320 14.88 -6.89 -11.01
CA LEU A 320 15.04 -6.21 -9.72
C LEU A 320 13.87 -6.57 -8.82
N PRO A 321 14.08 -6.87 -7.52
CA PRO A 321 12.98 -7.14 -6.62
C PRO A 321 12.20 -5.85 -6.36
N LEU A 322 10.88 -5.96 -6.43
CA LEU A 322 9.94 -4.90 -6.03
C LEU A 322 9.55 -5.12 -4.58
N VAL A 323 9.67 -4.06 -3.77
CA VAL A 323 9.34 -4.06 -2.34
C VAL A 323 8.22 -3.07 -2.11
N THR A 324 7.16 -3.52 -1.43
CA THR A 324 6.02 -2.68 -1.06
C THR A 324 5.60 -2.97 0.38
N ASP A 325 5.42 -1.93 1.17
CA ASP A 325 5.08 -1.99 2.58
C ASP A 325 3.67 -1.42 2.81
N TYR A 326 2.92 -2.06 3.70
CA TYR A 326 1.54 -1.72 4.02
C TYR A 326 1.33 -1.67 5.52
N ARG A 327 0.45 -0.78 5.96
CA ARG A 327 0.11 -0.66 7.39
C ARG A 327 -1.34 -1.07 7.63
N ALA A 328 -1.52 -2.04 8.51
CA ALA A 328 -2.79 -2.33 9.15
C ALA A 328 -3.25 -1.04 9.84
N ASP A 329 -4.38 -0.47 9.43
CA ASP A 329 -4.82 0.85 9.86
C ASP A 329 -3.96 2.04 9.39
N ALA A 330 -3.51 2.08 8.13
CA ALA A 330 -3.30 3.35 7.43
C ALA A 330 -4.65 4.08 7.24
N SER A 331 -5.40 4.31 8.33
CA SER A 331 -6.33 5.40 8.40
C SER A 331 -5.55 6.62 7.91
N PRO A 332 -6.04 7.34 6.89
CA PRO A 332 -5.37 8.54 6.46
C PRO A 332 -5.41 9.60 7.58
N TRP A 333 -6.13 9.32 8.67
CA TRP A 333 -6.23 10.13 9.87
C TRP A 333 -5.33 9.63 10.99
N SER A 334 -4.56 10.55 11.59
CA SER A 334 -3.71 10.29 12.75
C SER A 334 -3.99 11.28 13.88
N ASP A 335 -4.15 10.77 15.11
CA ASP A 335 -4.31 11.58 16.31
C ASP A 335 -2.94 12.08 16.81
N LEU A 336 -2.78 13.40 16.92
CA LEU A 336 -1.57 14.07 17.37
C LEU A 336 -1.59 14.47 18.85
N GLY A 337 -2.69 14.17 19.56
CA GLY A 337 -2.90 14.56 20.95
C GLY A 337 -3.05 16.07 21.13
N GLY A 338 -2.72 16.57 22.33
CA GLY A 338 -2.82 18.01 22.63
C GLY A 338 -4.22 18.50 23.00
N ALA A 339 -5.13 17.60 23.34
CA ALA A 339 -6.44 17.95 23.88
C ALA A 339 -6.31 18.77 25.17
N LEU A 340 -7.25 19.70 25.36
CA LEU A 340 -7.35 20.54 26.55
C LEU A 340 -8.71 20.30 27.21
N ALA A 341 -8.69 19.72 28.40
CA ALA A 341 -9.90 19.35 29.11
C ALA A 341 -10.80 20.56 29.45
N GLY A 342 -12.10 20.36 29.34
CA GLY A 342 -13.15 21.28 29.73
C GLY A 342 -14.18 20.64 30.69
N THR A 343 -15.41 21.14 30.64
CA THR A 343 -16.54 20.70 31.45
C THR A 343 -16.83 19.20 31.30
N ALA A 344 -16.64 18.63 30.11
CA ALA A 344 -16.97 17.25 29.77
C ALA A 344 -15.75 16.32 29.68
N GLY A 345 -14.57 16.76 30.12
CA GLY A 345 -13.31 16.04 29.93
C GLY A 345 -12.53 16.57 28.73
N GLU A 346 -11.67 15.74 28.14
CA GLU A 346 -10.90 16.05 26.93
C GLU A 346 -11.77 15.81 25.69
N PRO A 347 -12.11 16.86 24.92
CA PRO A 347 -12.79 16.69 23.65
C PRO A 347 -11.92 15.88 22.68
N ALA A 348 -12.56 15.05 21.85
CA ALA A 348 -11.87 14.22 20.86
C ALA A 348 -12.41 14.51 19.46
N LEU A 349 -11.49 14.73 18.51
CA LEU A 349 -11.74 14.92 17.10
C LEU A 349 -11.24 13.69 16.34
N GLN A 350 -12.14 13.06 15.58
CA GLN A 350 -11.84 11.90 14.75
C GLN A 350 -12.15 12.22 13.29
N GLY A 351 -11.30 11.73 12.40
CA GLY A 351 -11.51 11.77 10.96
C GLY A 351 -12.09 10.45 10.47
N GLY A 352 -12.87 10.51 9.39
CA GLY A 352 -13.40 9.33 8.70
C GLY A 352 -13.48 9.55 7.20
N GLY A 353 -13.48 8.46 6.44
CA GLY A 353 -13.36 8.47 4.98
C GLY A 353 -11.91 8.33 4.52
N SER A 354 -11.74 7.96 3.24
CA SER A 354 -10.44 7.57 2.66
C SER A 354 -9.55 8.75 2.28
N LEU A 355 -10.09 9.98 2.23
CA LEU A 355 -9.42 11.13 1.62
C LEU A 355 -9.06 10.94 0.14
N ALA A 356 -9.60 9.92 -0.54
CA ALA A 356 -9.53 9.79 -1.99
C ALA A 356 -10.38 10.86 -2.70
N GLY A 357 -10.00 11.27 -3.89
CA GLY A 357 -10.70 12.30 -4.66
C GLY A 357 -12.17 11.94 -4.91
N GLY A 358 -13.11 12.78 -4.48
CA GLY A 358 -14.55 12.56 -4.65
C GLY A 358 -15.19 11.66 -3.59
N SER A 359 -14.43 11.14 -2.62
CA SER A 359 -14.97 10.32 -1.53
C SER A 359 -15.65 11.16 -0.44
N VAL A 360 -16.53 10.56 0.36
CA VAL A 360 -17.14 11.26 1.51
C VAL A 360 -16.18 11.22 2.69
N VAL A 361 -15.97 12.39 3.31
CA VAL A 361 -15.13 12.59 4.50
C VAL A 361 -15.96 13.14 5.66
N SER A 362 -15.62 12.69 6.87
CA SER A 362 -16.22 13.19 8.11
C SER A 362 -15.19 13.70 9.10
N LEU A 363 -15.50 14.80 9.79
CA LEU A 363 -14.83 15.22 11.02
C LEU A 363 -15.86 15.17 12.17
N SER A 364 -15.60 14.31 13.15
CA SER A 364 -16.49 14.07 14.28
C SER A 364 -15.84 14.52 15.58
N LEU A 365 -16.40 15.57 16.18
CA LEU A 365 -16.05 16.06 17.50
C LEU A 365 -16.98 15.41 18.55
N SER A 366 -16.39 14.94 19.64
CA SER A 366 -17.09 14.37 20.80
C SER A 366 -16.50 14.89 22.11
N ALA A 367 -17.19 14.63 23.22
CA ALA A 367 -16.79 15.03 24.58
C ALA A 367 -16.50 16.54 24.75
N ALA A 368 -17.08 17.38 23.89
CA ALA A 368 -17.11 18.81 24.07
C ALA A 368 -18.24 19.20 25.03
N ARG A 369 -18.21 20.43 25.56
CA ARG A 369 -19.32 20.94 26.37
C ARG A 369 -20.61 20.99 25.55
N PRO A 370 -21.74 20.45 26.04
CA PRO A 370 -23.02 20.52 25.32
C PRO A 370 -23.45 21.96 25.00
N GLY A 371 -23.93 22.19 23.78
CA GLY A 371 -24.41 23.50 23.31
C GLY A 371 -23.33 24.59 23.25
N ALA A 372 -22.05 24.22 23.18
CA ALA A 372 -20.95 25.18 23.17
C ALA A 372 -20.63 25.67 21.75
N SER A 373 -20.23 26.94 21.64
CA SER A 373 -19.62 27.43 20.40
C SER A 373 -18.23 26.84 20.25
N THR A 374 -17.90 26.42 19.03
CA THR A 374 -16.57 25.95 18.65
C THR A 374 -16.10 26.58 17.35
N ALA A 375 -14.79 26.71 17.19
CA ALA A 375 -14.14 27.04 15.94
C ALA A 375 -13.23 25.87 15.52
N LEU A 376 -13.30 25.48 14.26
CA LEU A 376 -12.40 24.50 13.67
C LEU A 376 -11.21 25.24 13.06
N VAL A 377 -10.00 24.96 13.54
CA VAL A 377 -8.76 25.48 12.97
C VAL A 377 -8.20 24.43 12.02
N ILE A 378 -7.83 24.83 10.81
CA ILE A 378 -7.24 23.99 9.78
C ILE A 378 -5.89 24.57 9.36
N GLY A 379 -4.90 23.70 9.20
CA GLY A 379 -3.54 24.06 8.80
C GLY A 379 -2.90 23.07 7.85
N PHE A 380 -1.91 23.53 7.11
CA PHE A 380 -1.07 22.70 6.22
C PHE A 380 0.34 22.49 6.78
N ALA A 381 0.59 22.93 8.01
CA ALA A 381 1.80 22.67 8.76
C ALA A 381 1.50 22.41 10.24
N LEU A 382 2.38 21.67 10.90
CA LEU A 382 2.40 21.56 12.36
C LEU A 382 2.95 22.84 12.97
N LEU A 383 2.20 23.43 13.89
CA LEU A 383 2.60 24.62 14.65
C LEU A 383 3.01 24.25 16.09
N GLN A 384 2.18 23.46 16.80
CA GLN A 384 2.40 22.99 18.18
C GLN A 384 2.87 24.08 19.17
N VAL A 385 2.16 25.21 19.22
CA VAL A 385 2.47 26.32 20.15
C VAL A 385 1.47 26.43 21.28
N GLY A 386 1.91 26.93 22.42
CA GLY A 386 1.01 27.22 23.54
C GLY A 386 -0.07 28.23 23.16
N PHE A 387 -1.33 27.90 23.40
CA PHE A 387 -2.48 28.76 23.09
C PHE A 387 -3.59 28.53 24.12
N LYS A 388 -4.11 29.61 24.71
CA LYS A 388 -5.23 29.58 25.67
C LYS A 388 -5.11 28.58 26.84
N GLY A 389 -3.88 28.20 27.21
CA GLY A 389 -3.63 27.23 28.28
C GLY A 389 -3.53 25.77 27.82
N GLY A 390 -3.69 25.50 26.52
CA GLY A 390 -3.38 24.24 25.86
C GLY A 390 -2.37 24.41 24.74
N VAL A 391 -2.39 23.50 23.76
CA VAL A 391 -1.51 23.52 22.59
C VAL A 391 -2.36 23.68 21.33
N LEU A 392 -2.08 24.72 20.54
CA LEU A 392 -2.59 24.84 19.18
C LEU A 392 -1.70 24.01 18.26
N VAL A 393 -2.25 22.90 17.77
CA VAL A 393 -1.51 21.92 16.95
C VAL A 393 -1.33 22.41 15.50
N PRO A 394 -2.38 22.75 14.74
CA PRO A 394 -2.25 23.22 13.35
C PRO A 394 -1.75 24.67 13.26
N SER A 395 -1.04 25.00 12.18
CA SER A 395 -0.98 26.39 11.72
C SER A 395 -2.40 26.89 11.40
N PRO A 396 -2.82 28.10 11.83
CA PRO A 396 -4.18 28.57 11.57
C PRO A 396 -4.31 29.17 10.17
N ASP A 397 -4.10 28.35 9.14
CA ASP A 397 -4.18 28.76 7.74
C ASP A 397 -5.63 29.05 7.33
N ASP A 398 -6.59 28.33 7.92
CA ASP A 398 -8.02 28.66 7.87
C ASP A 398 -8.71 28.40 9.22
N VAL A 399 -9.78 29.16 9.50
CA VAL A 399 -10.57 29.01 10.74
C VAL A 399 -12.06 29.13 10.43
N VAL A 400 -12.78 28.04 10.67
CA VAL A 400 -14.24 27.97 10.48
C VAL A 400 -14.93 28.33 11.79
N PHE A 401 -15.62 29.47 11.80
CA PHE A 401 -16.43 29.94 12.92
C PHE A 401 -17.92 29.59 12.74
N GLY A 402 -18.69 29.78 13.82
CA GLY A 402 -20.15 29.60 13.79
C GLY A 402 -20.62 28.17 13.99
N LEU A 403 -19.70 27.26 14.32
CA LEU A 403 -20.00 25.87 14.66
C LEU A 403 -20.45 25.79 16.13
N SER A 404 -21.35 24.86 16.43
CA SER A 404 -21.77 24.57 17.79
C SER A 404 -22.02 23.08 18.01
N THR A 405 -21.70 22.60 19.20
CA THR A 405 -22.01 21.23 19.61
C THR A 405 -23.48 21.07 19.97
N ASP A 406 -23.98 19.86 19.87
CA ASP A 406 -25.36 19.52 20.20
C ASP A 406 -25.57 19.32 21.72
N GLY A 407 -26.73 18.76 22.10
CA GLY A 407 -27.05 18.47 23.51
C GLY A 407 -26.24 17.35 24.15
N ALA A 408 -25.54 16.53 23.36
CA ALA A 408 -24.62 15.50 23.83
C ALA A 408 -23.17 16.01 23.89
N GLY A 409 -22.88 17.18 23.31
CA GLY A 409 -21.51 17.67 23.19
C GLY A 409 -20.81 17.17 21.93
N GLU A 410 -21.59 16.78 20.92
CA GLU A 410 -21.10 16.23 19.66
C GLU A 410 -21.28 17.25 18.52
N LEU A 411 -20.43 17.15 17.50
CA LEU A 411 -20.56 17.85 16.23
C LEU A 411 -19.98 16.96 15.14
N VAL A 412 -20.74 16.72 14.08
CA VAL A 412 -20.27 15.99 12.89
C VAL A 412 -20.32 16.92 11.69
N ILE A 413 -19.20 17.02 10.99
CA ILE A 413 -19.05 17.71 9.71
C ILE A 413 -18.87 16.62 8.65
N LEU A 414 -19.65 16.71 7.57
CA LEU A 414 -19.58 15.80 6.44
C LEU A 414 -19.40 16.59 5.15
N ASP A 415 -18.48 16.16 4.30
CA ASP A 415 -18.32 16.71 2.95
C ASP A 415 -17.72 15.70 1.97
N THR A 416 -17.61 16.10 0.71
CA THR A 416 -16.90 15.35 -0.34
C THR A 416 -15.47 15.86 -0.47
N TRP A 417 -14.49 14.95 -0.40
CA TRP A 417 -13.09 15.28 -0.60
C TRP A 417 -12.85 15.73 -2.04
N PRO A 418 -12.08 16.80 -2.29
CA PRO A 418 -11.85 17.27 -3.65
C PRO A 418 -11.05 16.26 -4.49
N ALA A 419 -11.41 16.11 -5.76
CA ALA A 419 -10.54 15.42 -6.72
C ALA A 419 -9.29 16.28 -7.02
N GLY A 420 -8.17 15.61 -7.32
CA GLY A 420 -6.92 16.27 -7.74
C GLY A 420 -6.04 16.79 -6.60
N ILE A 421 -6.31 16.41 -5.35
CA ILE A 421 -5.38 16.62 -4.24
C ILE A 421 -4.19 15.63 -4.40
N PRO A 422 -2.93 16.08 -4.34
CA PRO A 422 -1.79 15.18 -4.48
C PRO A 422 -1.71 14.15 -3.35
N SER A 423 -1.37 12.91 -3.70
CA SER A 423 -0.99 11.87 -2.74
C SER A 423 0.13 12.33 -1.80
N GLY A 424 0.06 11.92 -0.55
CA GLY A 424 0.99 12.29 0.52
C GLY A 424 0.78 13.69 1.11
N LEU A 425 -0.16 14.49 0.60
CA LEU A 425 -0.46 15.80 1.17
C LEU A 425 -1.06 15.65 2.57
N SER A 426 -0.38 16.20 3.57
CA SER A 426 -0.90 16.29 4.94
C SER A 426 -1.60 17.62 5.23
N PHE A 427 -2.70 17.57 5.99
CA PHE A 427 -3.32 18.72 6.64
C PHE A 427 -3.63 18.39 8.10
N PHE A 428 -3.89 19.42 8.89
CA PHE A 428 -4.06 19.34 10.33
C PHE A 428 -5.32 20.08 10.76
N ALA A 429 -6.08 19.52 11.68
CA ALA A 429 -7.34 20.06 12.17
C ALA A 429 -7.41 20.02 13.70
N GLN A 430 -8.02 21.03 14.31
CA GLN A 430 -8.27 21.04 15.76
C GLN A 430 -9.46 21.93 16.09
N HIS A 431 -10.36 21.46 16.97
CA HIS A 431 -11.44 22.27 17.49
C HIS A 431 -11.02 23.03 18.75
N TRP A 432 -11.33 24.33 18.79
CA TRP A 432 -11.28 25.16 20.01
C TRP A 432 -12.69 25.50 20.46
N ILE A 433 -13.01 25.22 21.72
CA ILE A 433 -14.38 25.18 22.25
C ILE A 433 -14.49 26.16 23.41
N THR A 434 -15.53 26.98 23.40
CA THR A 434 -15.85 27.88 24.53
C THR A 434 -16.32 27.08 25.75
N ASP A 435 -15.53 27.09 26.82
CA ASP A 435 -15.78 26.29 28.00
C ASP A 435 -15.35 27.04 29.28
N PRO A 436 -16.28 27.43 30.16
CA PRO A 436 -15.94 28.22 31.34
C PRO A 436 -15.12 27.47 32.40
N VAL A 437 -15.09 26.14 32.35
CA VAL A 437 -14.28 25.31 33.27
C VAL A 437 -12.88 25.06 32.70
N GLY A 438 -12.73 25.14 31.38
CA GLY A 438 -11.46 24.96 30.70
C GLY A 438 -10.48 26.10 30.98
N PRO A 439 -9.15 25.85 30.90
CA PRO A 439 -8.14 26.88 31.07
C PRO A 439 -8.40 28.10 30.19
N GLN A 440 -8.31 29.29 30.80
CA GLN A 440 -8.58 30.58 30.15
C GLN A 440 -9.96 30.68 29.45
N GLY A 441 -10.93 29.85 29.84
CA GLY A 441 -12.27 29.82 29.27
C GLY A 441 -12.42 28.97 28.00
N PHE A 442 -11.47 28.08 27.73
CA PHE A 442 -11.47 27.22 26.55
C PHE A 442 -11.14 25.76 26.87
N ALA A 443 -11.74 24.87 26.08
CA ALA A 443 -11.31 23.49 25.88
C ALA A 443 -10.84 23.33 24.42
N ALA A 444 -10.09 22.28 24.13
CA ALA A 444 -9.63 21.98 22.77
C ALA A 444 -9.65 20.47 22.52
N SER A 445 -9.97 20.06 21.30
CA SER A 445 -9.78 18.67 20.90
C SER A 445 -8.30 18.33 20.77
N ASN A 446 -7.98 17.05 20.62
CA ASN A 446 -6.72 16.65 20.01
C ASN A 446 -6.54 17.31 18.63
N GLY A 447 -5.29 17.49 18.23
CA GLY A 447 -4.93 17.75 16.85
C GLY A 447 -5.09 16.47 16.04
N LEU A 448 -5.65 16.59 14.85
CA LEU A 448 -5.87 15.49 13.93
C LEU A 448 -5.09 15.79 12.64
N GLN A 449 -4.26 14.87 12.18
CA GLN A 449 -3.64 14.90 10.86
C GLN A 449 -4.50 14.09 9.88
N GLY A 450 -4.69 14.60 8.66
CA GLY A 450 -5.17 13.83 7.52
C GLY A 450 -4.13 13.80 6.41
N THR A 451 -3.85 12.64 5.82
CA THR A 451 -2.91 12.47 4.70
C THR A 451 -3.66 11.95 3.49
N THR A 452 -3.60 12.66 2.37
CA THR A 452 -4.26 12.25 1.12
C THR A 452 -3.58 10.97 0.60
N PRO A 453 -4.33 9.92 0.22
CA PRO A 453 -3.78 8.68 -0.30
C PRO A 453 -3.07 8.87 -1.64
#